data_AF-T1BP06-F1
#
_entry.id   AF-T1BP06-F1
#
_cell.length_a   1.000
_cell.length_b   1.000
_cell.length_c   1.000
_cell.angle_alpha   90.00
_cell.angle_beta   90.00
_cell.angle_gamma   90.00
#
_symmetry.space_group_name_H-M   'P 1'
#
loop_
_entity.id
_entity.type
_entity.pdbx_description
1 polymer ?
#
loop_
_entity_poly.entity_id
_entity_poly.type
_entity_poly.pdbx_seq_one_letter_code
_entity_poly.pdbx_strand_id
1 'polypeptide(L)' 'MDRGTDKMPIEDRAIEIQDRIERKVGGIGKGKYARILKMAKKPNEEEYKKVVMITGLGITFLGFIGFLIFILMAYVFHVP' A
#
# COMPACT_ATOMS: atom_id res chain seq x y z
N MET A 1 -0.58 52.30 -19.30
CA MET A 1 -1.96 51.84 -19.08
C MET A 1 -1.97 51.10 -17.77
N ASP A 2 -2.33 51.79 -16.69
CA ASP A 2 -2.59 51.22 -15.38
C ASP A 2 -4.02 50.64 -15.39
N ARG A 3 -4.16 49.37 -15.03
CA ARG A 3 -5.47 48.74 -14.78
C ARG A 3 -5.48 48.34 -13.31
N GLY A 4 -6.02 49.22 -12.49
CA GLY A 4 -6.36 48.93 -11.11
C GLY A 4 -7.36 47.77 -11.01
N THR A 5 -6.94 46.73 -10.31
CA THR A 5 -7.75 45.87 -9.45
C THR A 5 -6.81 45.33 -8.37
N ASP A 6 -6.78 46.03 -7.24
CA ASP A 6 -6.20 45.57 -6.00
C ASP A 6 -7.02 44.37 -5.47
N LYS A 7 -6.57 43.16 -5.82
CA LYS A 7 -7.00 41.89 -5.23
C LYS A 7 -5.80 40.94 -5.13
N MET A 8 -4.74 41.35 -4.44
CA MET A 8 -3.64 40.42 -4.12
C MET A 8 -3.38 40.27 -2.62
N PRO A 9 -4.16 39.41 -1.96
CA PRO A 9 -3.67 38.74 -0.74
C PRO A 9 -3.73 37.21 -0.79
N ILE A 10 -4.47 36.61 -1.73
CA ILE A 10 -4.67 35.15 -1.82
C ILE A 10 -3.89 34.52 -2.99
N GLU A 11 -3.80 35.19 -4.13
CA GLU A 11 -3.12 34.68 -5.33
C GLU A 11 -1.60 34.55 -5.09
N ASP A 12 -0.96 35.55 -4.50
CA ASP A 12 0.47 35.50 -4.14
C ASP A 12 0.79 34.40 -3.11
N ARG A 13 -0.11 34.17 -2.14
CA ARG A 13 0.01 33.09 -1.15
C ARG A 13 -0.12 31.72 -1.83
N ALA A 14 -1.03 31.60 -2.80
CA ALA A 14 -1.23 30.36 -3.55
C ALA A 14 -0.03 30.03 -4.45
N ILE A 15 0.58 31.03 -5.08
CA ILE A 15 1.79 30.88 -5.89
C ILE A 15 2.96 30.40 -5.02
N GLU A 16 3.18 31.01 -3.84
CA GLU A 16 4.25 30.58 -2.93
C GLU A 16 4.07 29.13 -2.43
N ILE A 17 2.82 28.72 -2.17
CA ILE A 17 2.49 27.36 -1.72
C ILE A 17 2.70 26.35 -2.85
N GLN A 18 2.30 26.66 -4.09
CA GLN A 18 2.56 25.79 -5.25
C GLN A 18 4.06 25.58 -5.46
N ASP A 19 4.86 26.65 -5.44
CA ASP A 19 6.31 26.56 -5.63
C ASP A 19 7.01 25.74 -4.54
N ARG A 20 6.51 25.78 -3.30
CA ARG A 20 7.08 25.01 -2.18
C ARG A 20 6.74 23.53 -2.29
N ILE A 21 5.55 23.20 -2.79
CA ILE A 21 5.10 21.83 -3.02
C ILE A 21 5.85 21.23 -4.21
N GLU A 22 5.96 21.96 -5.34
CA GLU A 22 6.62 21.47 -6.54
C GLU A 22 8.11 21.14 -6.29
N ARG A 23 8.80 21.98 -5.51
CA ARG A 23 10.19 21.74 -5.08
C ARG A 23 10.36 20.54 -4.16
N LYS A 24 9.42 20.27 -3.26
CA LYS A 24 9.48 19.09 -2.36
C LYS A 24 9.07 17.80 -3.05
N VAL A 25 8.04 17.84 -3.90
CA VAL A 25 7.51 16.66 -4.59
C VAL A 25 8.41 16.24 -5.75
N GLY A 26 9.11 17.18 -6.40
CA GLY A 26 10.03 16.88 -7.51
C GLY A 26 11.20 15.92 -7.18
N GLY A 27 11.51 15.73 -5.89
CA GLY A 27 12.51 14.76 -5.40
C GLY A 27 11.94 13.41 -4.94
N ILE A 28 10.64 13.34 -4.63
CA ILE A 28 9.96 12.14 -4.14
C ILE A 28 9.73 11.22 -5.35
N GLY A 29 10.71 10.36 -5.65
CA GLY A 29 10.63 9.39 -6.73
C GLY A 29 11.83 9.35 -7.68
N LYS A 30 12.87 10.14 -7.43
CA LYS A 30 14.15 10.10 -8.17
C LYS A 30 15.28 9.38 -7.43
N GLY A 31 15.02 8.86 -6.23
CA GLY A 31 16.00 8.08 -5.46
C GLY A 31 16.27 6.69 -6.04
N LYS A 32 17.40 6.07 -5.64
CA LYS A 32 17.82 4.71 -6.05
C LYS A 32 16.68 3.68 -5.95
N TYR A 33 15.92 3.70 -4.86
CA TYR A 33 14.80 2.78 -4.61
C TYR A 33 13.59 3.01 -5.52
N ALA A 34 13.31 4.26 -5.90
CA ALA A 34 12.23 4.56 -6.83
C ALA A 34 12.53 4.02 -8.24
N ARG A 35 13.79 4.00 -8.65
CA ARG A 35 14.23 3.36 -9.89
C ARG A 35 14.03 1.84 -9.83
N ILE A 36 14.33 1.22 -8.70
CA ILE A 36 14.15 -0.23 -8.49
C ILE A 36 12.67 -0.61 -8.52
N LEU A 37 11.80 0.13 -7.82
CA LEU A 37 10.35 -0.09 -7.86
C LEU A 37 9.76 0.08 -9.27
N LYS A 38 10.27 1.04 -10.05
CA LYS A 38 9.88 1.22 -11.46
C LYS A 38 10.40 0.12 -12.39
N MET A 39 11.53 -0.53 -12.03
CA MET A 39 12.09 -1.67 -12.76
C MET A 39 11.47 -3.02 -12.35
N ALA A 40 10.78 -3.08 -11.22
CA ALA A 40 10.14 -4.29 -10.76
C ALA A 40 9.00 -4.70 -11.71
N LYS A 41 8.96 -5.98 -12.09
CA LYS A 41 7.89 -6.53 -12.93
C LYS A 41 6.59 -6.58 -12.13
N LYS A 42 5.56 -5.86 -12.59
CA LYS A 42 4.20 -6.02 -12.06
C LYS A 42 3.74 -7.46 -12.39
N PRO A 43 3.29 -8.26 -11.40
CA PRO A 43 2.84 -9.62 -11.66
C PRO A 43 1.65 -9.62 -12.60
N ASN A 44 1.59 -10.61 -13.49
CA ASN A 44 0.40 -10.85 -14.31
C ASN A 44 -0.75 -11.39 -13.43
N GLU A 45 -1.99 -11.26 -13.88
CA GLU A 45 -3.16 -11.75 -13.15
C GLU A 45 -3.08 -13.26 -12.86
N GLU A 46 -2.53 -14.04 -13.79
CA GLU A 46 -2.34 -15.48 -13.64
C GLU A 46 -1.29 -15.82 -12.58
N GLU A 47 -0.15 -15.10 -12.57
CA GLU A 47 0.91 -15.25 -11.56
C GLU A 47 0.34 -14.95 -10.18
N TYR A 48 -0.42 -13.86 -10.06
CA TYR A 48 -1.06 -13.47 -8.81
C TYR A 48 -2.08 -14.51 -8.33
N LYS A 49 -3.00 -14.94 -9.21
CA LYS A 49 -4.01 -15.95 -8.88
C LYS A 49 -3.38 -17.27 -8.41
N LYS A 50 -2.29 -17.70 -9.06
CA LYS A 50 -1.58 -18.94 -8.69
C LYS A 50 -0.99 -18.84 -7.28
N VAL A 51 -0.34 -17.72 -6.96
CA VAL A 51 0.25 -17.49 -5.62
C VAL A 51 -0.84 -17.44 -4.56
N VAL A 52 -1.93 -16.71 -4.81
CA VAL A 52 -3.07 -16.61 -3.88
C VAL A 52 -3.71 -17.96 -3.64
N MET A 53 -3.89 -18.78 -4.68
CA MET A 53 -4.47 -20.12 -4.55
C MET A 53 -3.62 -21.03 -3.66
N ILE A 54 -2.30 -21.09 -3.89
CA ILE A 54 -1.39 -21.94 -3.13
C ILE A 54 -1.30 -21.45 -1.67
N THR A 55 -1.17 -20.13 -1.47
CA THR A 55 -1.08 -19.53 -0.14
C THR A 55 -2.38 -19.72 0.64
N GLY A 56 -3.53 -19.53 -0.02
CA GLY A 56 -4.85 -19.74 0.58
C GLY A 56 -5.07 -21.19 1.00
N LEU A 57 -4.65 -22.15 0.18
CA LEU A 57 -4.66 -23.57 0.53
C LEU A 57 -3.78 -23.87 1.74
N GLY A 58 -2.57 -23.31 1.79
CA GLY A 58 -1.65 -23.48 2.92
C GLY A 58 -2.20 -22.95 4.24
N ILE A 59 -2.74 -21.71 4.23
CA ILE A 59 -3.37 -21.09 5.41
C ILE A 59 -4.57 -21.91 5.88
N THR A 60 -5.41 -22.35 4.95
CA THR A 60 -6.60 -23.16 5.27
C THR A 60 -6.19 -24.50 5.88
N PHE A 61 -5.19 -25.17 5.31
CA PHE A 61 -4.72 -26.46 5.79
C PHE A 61 -4.08 -26.37 7.17
N LEU A 62 -3.19 -25.39 7.38
CA LEU A 62 -2.56 -25.16 8.69
C LEU A 62 -3.60 -24.75 9.75
N GLY A 63 -4.54 -23.88 9.39
CA GLY A 63 -5.65 -23.50 10.27
C GLY A 63 -6.52 -24.69 10.64
N PHE A 64 -6.81 -25.58 9.68
CA PHE A 64 -7.59 -26.79 9.92
C PHE A 64 -6.86 -27.76 10.85
N ILE A 65 -5.55 -27.98 10.66
CA ILE A 65 -4.76 -28.83 11.56
C ILE A 65 -4.75 -28.24 12.98
N GLY A 66 -4.49 -26.95 13.14
CA GLY A 66 -4.54 -26.29 14.44
C GLY A 66 -5.91 -26.39 15.10
N PHE A 67 -6.98 -26.25 14.29
CA PHE A 67 -8.36 -26.41 14.75
C PHE A 67 -8.69 -27.84 15.19
N LEU A 68 -8.20 -28.85 14.49
CA LEU A 68 -8.36 -30.26 14.89
C LEU A 68 -7.66 -30.54 16.22
N ILE A 69 -6.44 -30.03 16.42
CA ILE A 69 -5.72 -30.17 17.69
C ILE A 69 -6.52 -29.49 18.83
N PHE A 70 -7.08 -28.32 18.57
CA PHE A 70 -7.94 -27.63 19.53
C PHE A 70 -9.17 -28.45 19.92
N ILE A 71 -9.91 -29.00 18.93
CA ILE A 71 -11.08 -29.85 19.20
C ILE A 71 -10.69 -31.09 19.99
N LEU A 72 -9.59 -31.77 19.62
CA LEU A 72 -9.12 -32.96 20.31
C LEU A 72 -8.77 -32.64 21.77
N MET A 73 -8.05 -31.55 22.02
CA MET A 73 -7.76 -31.12 23.40
C MET A 73 -9.05 -30.79 24.17
N ALA A 74 -9.97 -30.05 23.55
CA ALA A 74 -11.20 -29.62 24.19
C ALA A 74 -12.16 -30.78 24.52
N TYR A 75 -12.29 -31.76 23.63
CA TYR A 75 -13.29 -32.83 23.77
C TYR A 75 -12.72 -34.12 24.38
N VAL A 76 -11.46 -34.46 24.10
CA VAL A 76 -10.84 -35.71 24.59
C VAL A 76 -10.17 -35.52 25.96
N PHE A 77 -9.58 -34.35 26.22
CA PHE A 77 -8.79 -34.15 27.44
C PHE A 77 -9.55 -33.41 28.56
N HIS A 78 -10.58 -32.65 28.22
CA HIS A 78 -11.34 -31.84 29.19
C HIS A 78 -12.74 -32.40 29.51
N VAL A 79 -13.13 -33.54 28.94
CA VAL A 79 -14.37 -34.23 29.32
C VAL A 79 -14.03 -35.34 30.31
N PRO A 80 -14.37 -35.21 31.61
CA PRO A 80 -14.38 -36.33 32.55
C PRO A 80 -15.45 -37.37 32.16
#